data_AF-A0AAV6HFH6-F1
#
_entry.id   AF-A0AAV6HFH6-F1
#
_cell.length_a   1.000
_cell.length_b   1.000
_cell.length_c   1.000
_cell.angle_alpha   90.00
_cell.angle_beta   90.00
_cell.angle_gamma   90.00
#
_symmetry.space_group_name_H-M   'P 1'
#
loop_
_entity.id
_entity.type
_entity.pdbx_description
1 polymer ?
#
loop_
_entity_poly.entity_id
_entity_poly.type
_entity_poly.pdbx_seq_one_letter_code
_entity_poly.pdbx_strand_id
1 'polypeptide(L)'
;MQLHQNSIIASLAIFMVIVSFSTTAGQVSAKGPSCCTKVSTKEITDPILSFAFQNGKPPCVPAFVFETEKAVICSAPRLEWVRKTIKELRSLKLQAGRENRTTTTSPMTTQL
;
A
#
# COMPACT_ATOMS: atom_id res chain seq x y z
N MET A 1 45.20 -36.09 21.71
CA MET A 1 43.90 -35.41 21.59
C MET A 1 44.02 -34.07 20.83
N GLN A 2 44.63 -34.01 19.63
CA GLN A 2 44.80 -32.72 18.90
C GLN A 2 44.91 -32.87 17.37
N LEU A 3 44.26 -33.88 16.77
CA LEU A 3 44.17 -33.99 15.30
C LEU A 3 42.74 -34.15 14.79
N HIS A 4 41.78 -34.49 15.67
CA HIS A 4 40.36 -34.63 15.34
C HIS A 4 39.53 -33.37 15.69
N GLN A 5 40.12 -32.36 16.34
CA GLN A 5 39.39 -31.16 16.78
C GLN A 5 39.41 -30.05 15.72
N ASN A 6 40.52 -29.89 14.99
CA ASN A 6 40.61 -28.97 13.86
C ASN A 6 39.74 -29.39 12.67
N SER A 7 39.55 -30.70 12.45
CA SER A 7 38.73 -31.20 11.33
C SER A 7 37.23 -30.90 11.53
N ILE A 8 36.77 -30.92 12.80
CA ILE A 8 35.38 -30.56 13.16
C ILE A 8 35.18 -29.04 13.11
N ILE A 9 36.13 -28.24 13.61
CA ILE A 9 36.05 -26.76 13.56
C ILE A 9 36.13 -26.26 12.10
N ALA A 10 36.99 -26.87 11.26
CA ALA A 10 37.07 -26.54 9.84
C ALA A 10 35.80 -26.95 9.07
N SER A 11 35.18 -28.09 9.42
CA SER A 11 33.90 -28.50 8.80
C SER A 11 32.72 -27.62 9.22
N LEU A 12 32.67 -27.17 10.48
CA LEU A 12 31.62 -26.27 10.97
C LEU A 12 31.76 -24.85 10.40
N ALA A 13 32.98 -24.38 10.17
CA ALA A 13 33.23 -23.08 9.53
C ALA A 13 32.71 -23.04 8.08
N ILE A 14 32.78 -24.16 7.35
CA ILE A 14 32.30 -24.27 5.97
C ILE A 14 30.77 -24.35 5.90
N PHE A 15 30.12 -24.99 6.89
CA PHE A 15 28.66 -25.01 6.99
C PHE A 15 28.06 -23.69 7.49
N MET A 16 28.81 -22.84 8.20
CA MET A 16 28.36 -21.52 8.69
C MET A 16 28.47 -20.39 7.66
N VAL A 17 28.96 -20.65 6.44
CA VAL A 17 28.59 -19.87 5.25
C VAL A 17 27.23 -20.37 4.76
N ILE A 18 26.28 -20.42 5.71
CA ILE A 18 24.86 -20.54 5.46
C ILE A 18 24.53 -19.31 4.64
N VAL A 19 24.43 -19.55 3.33
CA VAL A 19 23.62 -18.86 2.34
C VAL A 19 22.62 -17.93 3.02
N SER A 20 23.10 -16.74 3.39
CA SER A 20 22.30 -15.61 3.83
C SER A 20 22.05 -14.71 2.62
N PHE A 21 21.94 -15.31 1.44
CA PHE A 21 21.02 -14.81 0.46
C PHE A 21 19.64 -15.23 0.94
N SER A 22 19.12 -14.48 1.92
CA SER A 22 17.72 -14.10 1.84
C SER A 22 17.59 -13.39 0.50
N THR A 23 17.44 -14.17 -0.58
CA THR A 23 16.77 -13.66 -1.76
C THR A 23 15.52 -13.04 -1.18
N THR A 24 15.42 -11.73 -1.27
CA THR A 24 14.13 -11.10 -1.25
C THR A 24 13.36 -11.83 -2.34
N ALA A 25 12.62 -12.86 -1.94
CA ALA A 25 11.33 -13.13 -2.51
C ALA A 25 10.47 -11.90 -2.13
N GLY A 26 10.88 -10.71 -2.59
CA GLY A 26 9.96 -9.80 -3.19
C GLY A 26 9.31 -10.70 -4.21
N GLN A 27 8.14 -11.19 -3.81
CA GLN A 27 7.29 -11.97 -4.67
C GLN A 27 7.28 -11.15 -5.95
N VAL A 28 7.96 -11.65 -6.98
CA VAL A 28 7.68 -11.24 -8.35
C VAL A 28 6.32 -11.88 -8.57
N SER A 29 5.31 -11.29 -7.92
CA SER A 29 3.91 -11.53 -8.13
C SER A 29 3.80 -11.23 -9.59
N ALA A 30 3.67 -12.31 -10.38
CA ALA A 30 3.65 -12.29 -11.84
C ALA A 30 2.90 -11.02 -12.23
N LYS A 31 3.64 -10.00 -12.71
CA LYS A 31 3.18 -8.62 -12.67
C LYS A 31 1.81 -8.60 -13.31
N GLY A 32 0.78 -8.53 -12.47
CA GLY A 32 -0.58 -8.55 -12.94
C GLY A 32 -0.74 -7.43 -13.95
N PRO A 33 -1.77 -7.49 -14.82
CA PRO A 33 -2.11 -6.32 -15.63
C PRO A 33 -2.06 -5.08 -14.74
N SER A 34 -1.43 -4.00 -15.23
CA SER A 34 -1.23 -2.75 -14.46
C SER A 34 -2.54 -2.06 -14.06
N CYS A 35 -3.68 -2.67 -14.40
CA CYS A 35 -5.02 -2.20 -14.23
C CYS A 35 -5.92 -3.30 -13.66
N CYS A 36 -7.04 -2.89 -13.05
CA CYS A 36 -8.08 -3.81 -12.63
C CYS A 36 -8.73 -4.48 -13.83
N THR A 37 -8.70 -5.82 -13.88
CA THR A 37 -9.46 -6.65 -14.83
C THR A 37 -10.72 -7.25 -14.21
N LYS A 38 -10.81 -7.22 -12.87
CA LYS A 38 -11.97 -7.60 -12.07
C LYS A 38 -12.22 -6.55 -10.99
N VAL A 39 -13.44 -6.54 -10.47
CA VAL A 39 -13.86 -5.65 -9.37
C VAL A 39 -14.48 -6.46 -8.24
N SER A 40 -14.21 -6.05 -7.02
CA SER A 40 -14.85 -6.52 -5.80
C SER A 40 -16.18 -5.80 -5.60
N THR A 41 -17.14 -6.52 -5.03
CA THR A 41 -18.40 -5.96 -4.52
C THR A 41 -18.40 -5.79 -3.01
N LYS A 42 -17.41 -6.35 -2.31
CA LYS A 42 -17.27 -6.28 -0.86
C LYS A 42 -16.85 -4.88 -0.43
N GLU A 43 -17.51 -4.38 0.61
CA GLU A 43 -17.16 -3.13 1.27
C GLU A 43 -15.78 -3.22 1.91
N ILE A 44 -15.04 -2.13 1.85
CA ILE A 44 -13.67 -2.02 2.41
C ILE A 44 -13.80 -1.54 3.84
N THR A 45 -13.28 -2.35 4.78
CA THR A 45 -13.21 -2.00 6.20
C THR A 45 -11.84 -1.48 6.61
N ASP A 46 -10.82 -1.72 5.79
CA ASP A 46 -9.45 -1.30 6.07
C ASP A 46 -9.27 0.21 5.79
N PRO A 47 -8.38 0.91 6.52
CA PRO A 47 -8.11 2.31 6.28
C PRO A 47 -7.67 2.58 4.83
N ILE A 48 -8.31 3.53 4.18
CA ILE A 48 -8.02 3.93 2.79
C ILE A 48 -6.97 5.03 2.79
N LEU A 49 -5.79 4.72 2.25
CA LEU A 49 -4.66 5.64 2.12
C LEU A 49 -4.81 6.52 0.88
N SER A 50 -5.22 5.91 -0.23
CA SER A 50 -5.38 6.62 -1.50
C SER A 50 -6.49 5.98 -2.34
N PHE A 51 -6.99 6.73 -3.33
CA PHE A 51 -7.94 6.19 -4.29
C PHE A 51 -7.80 6.89 -5.64
N ALA A 52 -8.06 6.14 -6.71
CA ALA A 52 -8.08 6.64 -8.07
C ALA A 52 -9.21 5.99 -8.88
N PHE A 53 -9.74 6.73 -9.85
CA PHE A 53 -10.66 6.16 -10.83
C PHE A 53 -9.87 5.62 -12.03
N GLN A 54 -10.10 4.37 -12.38
CA GLN A 54 -9.57 3.73 -13.56
C GLN A 54 -10.65 3.68 -14.65
N ASN A 55 -10.35 4.27 -15.81
CA ASN A 55 -11.19 4.14 -16.99
C ASN A 55 -11.15 2.70 -17.53
N GLY A 56 -12.29 2.20 -18.00
CA GLY A 56 -12.35 0.90 -18.66
C GLY A 56 -11.74 0.94 -20.06
N LYS A 57 -10.78 0.06 -20.33
CA LYS A 57 -10.22 -0.20 -21.66
C LYS A 57 -9.76 -1.66 -21.69
N PRO A 58 -10.44 -2.57 -22.42
CA PRO A 58 -10.12 -3.99 -22.38
C PRO A 58 -8.61 -4.27 -22.51
N PRO A 59 -8.03 -5.11 -21.64
CA PRO A 59 -8.70 -5.98 -20.66
C PRO A 59 -9.12 -5.29 -19.34
N CYS A 60 -8.81 -4.01 -19.16
CA CYS A 60 -9.14 -3.24 -17.96
C CYS A 60 -10.63 -2.92 -17.89
N VAL A 61 -11.22 -3.06 -16.71
CA VAL A 61 -12.61 -2.70 -16.43
C VAL A 61 -12.68 -1.36 -15.69
N PRO A 62 -13.79 -0.61 -15.79
CA PRO A 62 -13.96 0.61 -15.02
C PRO A 62 -14.03 0.27 -13.52
N ALA A 63 -13.18 0.91 -12.71
CA ALA A 63 -13.03 0.61 -11.29
C ALA A 63 -12.60 1.84 -10.48
N PHE A 64 -13.00 1.90 -9.22
CA PHE A 64 -12.25 2.67 -8.23
C PHE A 64 -11.18 1.77 -7.63
N VAL A 65 -9.93 2.20 -7.73
CA VAL A 65 -8.77 1.53 -7.15
C VAL A 65 -8.52 2.19 -5.80
N PHE A 66 -8.71 1.43 -4.73
CA PHE A 66 -8.44 1.86 -3.37
C PHE A 66 -7.13 1.25 -2.89
N GLU A 67 -6.20 2.10 -2.46
CA GLU A 67 -5.02 1.67 -1.74
C GLU A 67 -5.36 1.70 -0.25
N THR A 68 -5.25 0.55 0.40
CA THR A 68 -5.45 0.41 1.83
C THR A 68 -4.13 0.04 2.50
N GLU A 69 -4.08 0.06 3.82
CA GLU A 69 -2.90 -0.41 4.56
C GLU A 69 -2.51 -1.85 4.26
N LYS A 70 -3.47 -2.69 3.84
CA LYS A 70 -3.24 -4.13 3.61
C LYS A 70 -3.08 -4.48 2.14
N ALA A 71 -3.83 -3.83 1.27
CA ALA A 71 -3.93 -4.21 -0.14
C ALA A 71 -4.47 -3.12 -1.06
N VAL A 72 -4.26 -3.31 -2.37
CA VAL A 72 -4.94 -2.57 -3.43
C VAL A 72 -6.23 -3.30 -3.80
N ILE A 73 -7.37 -2.61 -3.72
CA ILE A 73 -8.71 -3.16 -3.93
C ILE A 73 -9.40 -2.42 -5.09
N CYS A 74 -9.71 -3.17 -6.15
CA CYS A 74 -10.52 -2.69 -7.27
C CYS A 74 -12.01 -2.84 -6.93
N SER A 75 -12.79 -1.77 -6.94
CA SER A 75 -14.22 -1.79 -6.57
C SER A 75 -15.11 -1.26 -7.68
N ALA A 76 -16.32 -1.83 -7.80
CA ALA A 76 -17.24 -1.46 -8.87
C ALA A 76 -17.83 -0.04 -8.65
N PRO A 77 -17.71 0.90 -9.61
CA PRO A 77 -18.10 2.30 -9.41
C PRO A 77 -19.60 2.53 -9.17
N ARG A 78 -20.44 1.55 -9.50
CA ARG A 78 -21.90 1.64 -9.39
C ARG A 78 -22.43 1.25 -8.01
N LEU A 79 -21.60 0.71 -7.13
CA LEU A 79 -22.00 0.32 -5.79
C LEU A 79 -22.23 1.56 -4.92
N GLU A 80 -23.28 1.52 -4.11
CA GLU A 80 -23.69 2.68 -3.32
C GLU A 80 -22.65 3.04 -2.26
N TRP A 81 -22.09 2.04 -1.58
CA TRP A 81 -21.03 2.25 -0.60
C TRP A 81 -19.79 2.92 -1.24
N VAL A 82 -19.40 2.51 -2.46
CA VAL A 82 -18.26 3.11 -3.17
C VAL A 82 -18.50 4.60 -3.41
N ARG A 83 -19.69 4.97 -3.87
CA ARG A 83 -20.06 6.38 -4.12
C ARG A 83 -20.03 7.20 -2.83
N LYS A 84 -20.58 6.65 -1.75
CA LYS A 84 -20.58 7.27 -0.43
C LYS A 84 -19.16 7.49 0.09
N THR A 85 -18.33 6.45 0.08
CA THR A 85 -16.92 6.51 0.50
C THR A 85 -16.14 7.55 -0.30
N ILE A 86 -16.29 7.60 -1.64
CA ILE A 86 -15.59 8.59 -2.47
C ILE A 86 -16.04 10.03 -2.15
N LYS A 87 -17.33 10.24 -1.89
CA LYS A 87 -17.87 11.55 -1.49
C LYS A 87 -17.27 11.99 -0.15
N GLU A 88 -17.23 11.11 0.84
CA GLU A 88 -16.65 11.36 2.16
C GLU A 88 -15.16 11.68 2.06
N LEU A 89 -14.38 10.84 1.38
CA LEU A 89 -12.93 11.06 1.21
C LEU A 89 -12.61 12.37 0.48
N ARG A 90 -13.41 12.76 -0.52
CA ARG A 90 -13.25 14.07 -1.19
C ARG A 90 -13.57 15.24 -0.25
N SER A 91 -14.62 15.12 0.56
CA SER A 91 -14.97 16.16 1.52
C SER A 91 -13.88 16.37 2.57
N LEU A 92 -13.30 15.28 3.09
CA LEU A 92 -12.19 15.33 4.04
C LEU A 92 -10.94 15.98 3.43
N LYS A 93 -10.59 15.64 2.18
CA LYS A 93 -9.46 16.27 1.47
C LYS A 93 -9.64 17.79 1.31
N LEU A 94 -10.86 18.24 1.01
CA LEU A 94 -11.16 19.67 0.89
C LEU A 94 -11.05 20.39 2.24
N GLN A 95 -11.49 19.76 3.33
CA GLN A 95 -11.38 20.31 4.69
C GLN A 95 -9.93 20.41 5.15
N ALA A 96 -9.14 19.33 4.99
CA ALA A 96 -7.71 19.33 5.32
C ALA A 96 -6.94 20.39 4.53
N GLY A 97 -7.28 20.60 3.25
CA GLY A 97 -6.71 21.68 2.45
C GLY A 97 -7.06 23.09 2.96
N ARG A 98 -8.26 23.27 3.54
CA ARG A 98 -8.70 24.55 4.10
C ARG A 98 -8.05 24.85 5.45
N GLU A 99 -7.91 23.84 6.31
CA GLU A 99 -7.21 23.96 7.58
C GLU A 99 -5.75 24.35 7.37
N ASN A 100 -5.03 23.64 6.47
CA ASN A 100 -3.66 23.98 6.09
C ASN A 100 -3.52 25.42 5.55
N ARG A 101 -4.55 25.98 4.91
CA ARG A 101 -4.53 27.35 4.40
C ARG A 101 -4.74 28.39 5.49
N THR A 102 -5.43 28.02 6.58
CA THR A 102 -5.74 28.93 7.68
C THR A 102 -4.56 29.04 8.65
N THR A 103 -3.74 28.00 8.76
CA THR A 103 -2.50 28.01 9.58
C THR A 103 -1.36 28.81 8.95
N THR A 104 -1.49 29.31 7.70
CA THR A 104 -0.48 30.15 7.01
C THR A 104 -0.95 31.60 6.81
N THR A 105 -1.85 32.11 7.64
CA THR A 105 -2.03 33.57 7.80
C THR A 105 -2.50 33.89 9.21
N SER A 106 -1.59 34.51 9.98
CA SER A 106 -1.83 35.31 11.20
C SER A 106 -1.39 34.69 12.54
N PRO A 107 -0.24 35.12 13.09
CA PRO A 107 -0.19 35.62 14.46
C PRO A 107 -0.70 37.07 14.46
N MET A 108 -1.99 37.28 14.71
CA MET A 108 -2.48 38.57 15.19
C MET A 108 -2.33 38.55 16.71
N THR A 109 -1.16 38.94 17.21
CA THR A 109 -1.00 39.30 18.62
C THR A 109 -1.18 40.81 18.72
N THR A 110 -2.42 41.22 18.99
CA THR A 110 -2.71 42.45 19.70
C THR A 110 -2.54 42.16 21.19
N GLN A 111 -1.66 42.86 21.91
CA GLN A 111 -1.89 43.20 23.32
C GLN A 111 -1.08 44.46 23.72
N LEU A 112 -1.79 45.32 24.46
CA LEU A 112 -1.48 46.58 25.17
C LEU A 112 -0.08 47.21 25.10
#